data_AF-A0A8S9BN08-F1
#
_entry.id   AF-A0A8S9BN08-F1
#
_cell.length_a   1.000
_cell.length_b   1.000
_cell.length_c   1.000
_cell.angle_alpha   90.00
_cell.angle_beta   90.00
_cell.angle_gamma   90.00
#
_symmetry.space_group_name_H-M   'P 1'
#
loop_
_entity.id
_entity.type
_entity.pdbx_description
1 polymer ?
#
loop_
_entity_poly.entity_id
_entity_poly.type
_entity_poly.pdbx_seq_one_letter_code
_entity_poly.pdbx_strand_id
1 'polypeptide(L)'
;MYTKLPEKDFDDSSTESLPIYTKSRSISLKNLSLRSLRPLFTLERLIILVLLGILIPTLPLAIFSTKCSQRTKFSMQKFGGDTDYMSLDHRTDVLWNDLVMNETTGHAGLIWAADGNADGKETVGMISMFHQLHCLAGLRMALQASVEGKNVGIDQNDDDHWPHCMDYLRQTLLCNADSMIERPPVINGTVQHFINGAEDPRKCGQSALLYDRFAKKGYYSHHH
;
A
#
# COMPACT_ATOMS: atom_id res chain seq x y z
N MET A 1 -14.22 -11.47 26.72
CA MET A 1 -13.32 -12.09 27.72
C MET A 1 -11.90 -11.85 27.20
N TYR A 2 -11.23 -10.79 27.64
CA TYR A 2 -9.89 -10.45 27.13
C TYR A 2 -8.83 -11.21 27.94
N THR A 3 -8.07 -12.05 27.26
CA THR A 3 -6.93 -12.78 27.81
C THR A 3 -5.82 -11.79 28.16
N LYS A 4 -5.32 -11.86 29.40
CA LYS A 4 -4.10 -11.16 29.85
C LYS A 4 -2.95 -11.55 28.91
N LEU A 5 -2.29 -10.58 28.29
CA LEU A 5 -1.03 -10.82 27.58
C LEU A 5 0.06 -11.18 28.61
N PRO A 6 0.85 -12.24 28.38
CA PRO A 6 1.98 -12.54 29.24
C PRO A 6 3.10 -11.52 29.05
N GLU A 7 3.64 -11.04 30.17
CA GLU A 7 4.87 -10.24 30.24
C GLU A 7 6.03 -11.17 29.82
N LYS A 8 6.59 -10.95 28.63
CA LYS A 8 7.74 -11.72 28.15
C LYS A 8 8.94 -10.78 28.13
N ASP A 9 9.92 -11.11 28.97
CA ASP A 9 11.25 -10.50 28.98
C ASP A 9 11.84 -10.53 27.57
N PHE A 10 12.12 -9.35 27.04
CA PHE A 10 12.70 -9.17 25.70
C PHE A 10 14.22 -9.34 25.82
N ASP A 11 14.72 -10.51 25.42
CA ASP A 11 16.15 -10.81 25.35
C ASP A 11 16.73 -10.25 24.03
N ASP A 12 17.56 -9.21 24.14
CA ASP A 12 18.09 -8.37 23.04
C ASP A 12 19.26 -9.03 22.26
N SER A 13 19.22 -10.36 22.14
CA SER A 13 20.39 -11.18 21.78
C SER A 13 20.30 -11.89 20.41
N SER A 14 19.17 -11.80 19.69
CA SER A 14 19.05 -12.38 18.35
C SER A 14 18.90 -11.32 17.27
N THR A 15 19.99 -10.63 16.95
CA THR A 15 20.16 -10.00 15.62
C THR A 15 20.31 -11.11 14.58
N GLU A 16 19.19 -11.61 14.08
CA GLU A 16 19.18 -12.46 12.90
C GLU A 16 19.47 -11.58 11.67
N SER A 17 20.74 -11.52 11.28
CA SER A 17 21.19 -10.77 10.11
C SER A 17 20.61 -11.38 8.83
N LEU A 18 19.75 -10.63 8.14
CA LEU A 18 19.29 -10.94 6.78
C LEU A 18 20.51 -11.15 5.85
N PRO A 19 20.51 -12.19 5.00
CA PRO A 19 21.65 -12.48 4.14
C PRO A 19 21.79 -11.40 3.05
N ILE A 20 22.87 -10.63 3.14
CA ILE A 20 23.32 -9.72 2.09
C ILE A 20 23.89 -10.56 0.94
N TYR A 21 23.16 -10.66 -0.17
CA TYR A 21 23.70 -11.23 -1.41
C TYR A 21 24.61 -10.22 -2.10
N THR A 22 25.87 -10.13 -1.67
CA THR A 22 26.92 -9.45 -2.44
C THR A 22 27.54 -10.44 -3.41
N LYS A 23 27.17 -10.34 -4.69
CA LYS A 23 27.94 -10.98 -5.77
C LYS A 23 29.23 -10.18 -6.00
N SER A 24 30.24 -10.41 -5.17
CA SER A 24 31.58 -9.91 -5.41
C SER A 24 32.22 -10.71 -6.55
N ARG A 25 32.26 -10.12 -7.75
CA ARG A 25 33.17 -10.58 -8.81
C ARG A 25 34.57 -10.11 -8.42
N SER A 26 35.39 -11.02 -7.88
CA SER A 26 36.83 -10.78 -7.78
C SER A 26 37.43 -10.82 -9.18
N ILE A 27 37.80 -9.64 -9.70
CA ILE A 27 38.63 -9.55 -10.90
C ILE A 27 40.08 -9.71 -10.43
N SER A 28 40.69 -10.85 -10.75
CA SER A 28 42.13 -11.07 -10.56
C SER A 28 42.90 -10.13 -11.49
N LEU A 29 43.43 -9.04 -10.95
CA LEU A 29 44.39 -8.19 -11.63
C LEU A 29 45.73 -8.93 -11.70
N LYS A 30 45.91 -9.71 -12.77
CA LYS A 30 47.23 -10.21 -13.14
C LYS A 30 48.14 -9.02 -13.41
N ASN A 31 49.19 -8.90 -12.58
CA ASN A 31 50.43 -8.17 -12.77
C ASN A 31 50.50 -7.30 -14.05
N LEU A 32 50.07 -6.04 -13.95
CA LEU A 32 50.50 -5.03 -14.91
C LEU A 32 51.96 -4.69 -14.58
N SER A 33 52.87 -5.28 -15.36
CA SER A 33 54.28 -4.89 -15.41
C SER A 33 54.35 -3.40 -15.79
N LEU A 34 54.72 -2.55 -14.82
CA LEU A 34 55.11 -1.16 -15.04
C LEU A 34 56.49 -1.12 -15.72
N ARG A 35 56.54 -1.52 -16.99
CA ARG A 35 57.68 -1.25 -17.85
C ARG A 35 57.38 -0.02 -18.72
N SER A 36 58.05 1.07 -18.37
CA SER A 36 58.31 2.24 -19.22
C SER A 36 57.07 3.01 -19.70
N LEU A 37 56.40 3.71 -18.78
CA LEU A 37 55.63 4.91 -19.16
C LEU A 37 56.63 6.03 -19.48
N ARG A 38 57.03 6.13 -20.75
CA ARG A 38 57.61 7.37 -21.28
C ARG A 38 56.53 8.45 -21.20
N PRO A 39 56.84 9.69 -20.76
CA PRO A 39 55.86 10.74 -20.71
C PRO A 39 55.54 11.18 -22.15
N LEU A 40 54.57 10.54 -22.80
CA LEU A 40 53.95 11.09 -24.01
C LEU A 40 52.97 12.18 -23.58
N PHE A 41 53.52 13.33 -23.16
CA PHE A 41 52.81 14.60 -23.25
C PHE A 41 52.80 15.03 -24.72
N THR A 42 52.10 14.28 -25.57
CA THR A 42 51.81 14.77 -26.91
C THR A 42 50.80 15.90 -26.77
N LEU A 43 51.04 17.02 -27.48
CA LEU A 43 50.17 18.19 -27.48
C LEU A 43 48.69 17.80 -27.66
N GLU A 44 48.45 16.77 -28.47
CA GLU A 44 47.14 16.18 -28.74
C GLU A 44 46.41 15.70 -27.48
N ARG A 45 47.10 15.05 -26.53
CA ARG A 45 46.46 14.59 -25.28
C ARG A 45 46.16 15.73 -24.33
N LEU A 46 47.00 16.78 -24.31
CA LEU A 46 46.74 17.99 -23.55
C LEU A 46 45.53 18.75 -24.12
N ILE A 47 45.44 18.84 -25.46
CA ILE A 47 44.29 19.45 -26.15
C ILE A 47 43.00 18.69 -25.83
N ILE A 48 43.01 17.35 -25.87
CA ILE A 48 41.82 16.54 -25.54
C ILE A 48 41.39 16.76 -24.08
N LEU A 49 42.32 16.81 -23.13
CA LEU A 49 42.00 17.05 -21.72
C LEU A 49 41.47 18.47 -21.46
N VAL A 50 42.00 19.48 -22.15
CA VAL A 50 41.52 20.86 -22.08
C VAL A 50 40.14 20.97 -22.72
N LEU A 51 39.90 20.34 -23.88
CA LEU A 51 38.60 20.32 -24.53
C LEU A 51 37.55 19.60 -23.66
N LEU A 52 37.89 18.46 -23.05
CA LEU A 52 37.02 17.78 -22.10
C LEU A 52 36.76 18.66 -20.86
N GLY A 53 37.79 19.31 -20.30
CA GLY A 53 37.65 20.22 -19.16
C GLY A 53 36.83 21.49 -19.44
N ILE A 54 36.71 21.91 -20.71
CA ILE A 54 35.89 23.04 -21.15
C ILE A 54 34.46 22.59 -21.53
N LEU A 55 34.29 21.41 -22.16
CA LEU A 55 32.98 20.87 -22.55
C LEU A 55 32.19 20.32 -21.36
N ILE A 56 32.84 19.68 -20.39
CA ILE A 56 32.20 19.10 -19.20
C ILE A 56 31.44 20.14 -18.33
N PRO A 57 31.97 21.35 -18.06
CA PRO A 57 31.22 22.37 -17.30
C PRO A 57 30.15 23.10 -18.11
N THR A 58 30.15 22.99 -19.45
CA THR A 58 29.10 23.55 -20.32
C THR A 58 27.93 22.61 -20.59
N LEU A 59 28.05 21.33 -20.20
CA LEU A 59 26.89 20.46 -20.12
C LEU A 59 26.00 20.99 -19.00
N PRO A 60 24.77 21.47 -19.29
CA PRO A 60 23.92 21.97 -18.22
C PRO A 60 23.69 20.83 -17.23
N LEU A 61 24.03 21.06 -15.97
CA LEU A 61 23.55 20.30 -14.81
C LEU A 61 22.01 20.47 -14.66
N ALA A 62 21.26 20.29 -15.75
CA ALA A 62 19.81 20.39 -15.81
C ALA A 62 19.13 19.03 -15.65
N ILE A 63 19.87 17.97 -15.26
CA ILE A 63 19.29 16.64 -15.02
C ILE A 63 18.92 16.42 -13.55
N PHE A 64 19.39 17.28 -12.63
CA PHE A 64 18.70 17.41 -11.34
C PHE A 64 17.46 18.30 -11.52
N SER A 65 16.55 17.84 -12.38
CA SER A 65 15.14 18.16 -12.22
C SER A 65 14.81 17.74 -10.79
N THR A 66 14.80 18.72 -9.88
CA THR A 66 14.10 18.62 -8.62
C THR A 66 12.64 18.37 -9.00
N LYS A 67 12.29 17.11 -9.27
CA LYS A 67 10.94 16.63 -9.03
C LYS A 67 10.75 16.84 -7.54
N CYS A 68 10.31 18.03 -7.18
CA CYS A 68 9.81 18.31 -5.84
C CYS A 68 8.85 17.16 -5.56
N SER A 69 9.23 16.30 -4.60
CA SER A 69 8.37 15.21 -4.15
C SER A 69 7.02 15.87 -3.89
N GLN A 70 6.00 15.55 -4.70
CA GLN A 70 4.68 16.10 -4.47
C GLN A 70 4.34 15.71 -3.06
N ARG A 71 4.27 16.68 -2.14
CA ARG A 71 3.96 16.45 -0.75
C ARG A 71 2.65 15.69 -0.75
N THR A 72 2.71 14.39 -0.48
CA THR A 72 1.53 13.54 -0.45
C THR A 72 0.61 14.15 0.57
N LYS A 73 -0.50 14.71 0.11
CA LYS A 73 -1.45 15.38 0.98
C LYS A 73 -2.16 14.27 1.77
N PHE A 74 -1.81 14.13 3.04
CA PHE A 74 -2.40 13.19 3.97
C PHE A 74 -3.35 13.93 4.93
N SER A 75 -4.33 13.20 5.45
CA SER A 75 -5.19 13.69 6.53
C SER A 75 -4.80 13.02 7.84
N MET A 76 -4.76 13.78 8.94
CA MET A 76 -4.60 13.20 10.27
C MET A 76 -5.99 12.86 10.81
N GLN A 77 -6.23 11.59 11.14
CA GLN A 77 -7.54 11.12 11.60
C GLN A 77 -7.38 10.14 12.75
N LYS A 78 -8.39 10.05 13.60
CA LYS A 78 -8.58 8.93 14.52
C LYS A 78 -9.68 8.06 13.96
N PHE A 79 -9.62 6.75 14.18
CA PHE A 79 -10.63 5.84 13.65
C PHE A 79 -11.94 5.92 14.45
N GLY A 80 -11.86 6.11 15.77
CA GLY A 80 -13.03 6.09 16.64
C GLY A 80 -13.65 4.69 16.72
N GLY A 81 -14.95 4.63 17.00
CA GLY A 81 -15.69 3.38 17.09
C GLY A 81 -17.16 3.58 16.77
N ASP A 82 -17.52 3.38 15.51
CA ASP A 82 -18.91 3.41 15.05
C ASP A 82 -19.51 2.01 15.16
N THR A 83 -20.43 1.83 16.11
CA THR A 83 -21.04 0.53 16.40
C THR A 83 -21.95 0.03 15.28
N ASP A 84 -22.44 0.92 14.41
CA ASP A 84 -23.35 0.52 13.33
C ASP A 84 -22.61 -0.31 12.27
N TYR A 85 -21.33 0.02 12.02
CA TYR A 85 -20.42 -0.77 11.18
C TYR A 85 -19.84 -2.02 11.89
N MET A 86 -20.14 -2.24 13.17
CA MET A 86 -19.68 -3.40 13.94
C MET A 86 -20.76 -4.48 14.11
N SER A 87 -21.92 -4.30 13.45
CA SER A 87 -23.08 -5.18 13.63
C SER A 87 -23.28 -6.16 12.47
N LEU A 88 -23.68 -7.39 12.82
CA LEU A 88 -24.19 -8.40 11.88
C LEU A 88 -25.73 -8.35 11.74
N ASP A 89 -26.40 -7.44 12.45
CA ASP A 89 -27.85 -7.26 12.34
C ASP A 89 -28.21 -6.76 10.94
N HIS A 90 -29.18 -7.42 10.28
CA HIS A 90 -29.65 -7.03 8.95
C HIS A 90 -30.17 -5.59 8.87
N ARG A 91 -30.57 -4.98 10.00
CA ARG A 91 -30.95 -3.57 10.07
C ARG A 91 -29.83 -2.62 9.58
N THR A 92 -28.56 -3.04 9.68
CA THR A 92 -27.41 -2.24 9.23
C THR A 92 -26.91 -2.61 7.82
N ASP A 93 -27.56 -3.55 7.12
CA ASP A 93 -27.16 -3.95 5.75
C ASP A 93 -27.13 -2.75 4.79
N VAL A 94 -28.01 -1.76 5.01
CA VAL A 94 -28.06 -0.51 4.22
C VAL A 94 -26.72 0.25 4.20
N LEU A 95 -25.89 0.11 5.24
CA LEU A 95 -24.57 0.74 5.31
C LEU A 95 -23.53 0.07 4.40
N TRP A 96 -23.83 -1.14 3.92
CA TRP A 96 -22.93 -2.00 3.16
C TRP A 96 -23.42 -2.25 1.72
N ASN A 97 -24.69 -1.99 1.42
CA ASN A 97 -25.33 -2.27 0.13
C ASN A 97 -24.63 -1.61 -1.07
N ASP A 98 -24.06 -0.41 -0.88
CA ASP A 98 -23.35 0.31 -1.95
C ASP A 98 -21.91 -0.20 -2.17
N LEU A 99 -21.41 -1.05 -1.26
CA LEU A 99 -20.07 -1.62 -1.31
C LEU A 99 -20.08 -3.00 -1.98
N VAL A 100 -21.23 -3.65 -2.06
CA VAL A 100 -21.40 -4.93 -2.76
C VAL A 100 -21.86 -4.70 -4.19
N MET A 101 -21.38 -5.53 -5.11
CA MET A 101 -21.87 -5.55 -6.48
C MET A 101 -23.34 -5.97 -6.45
N ASN A 102 -24.25 -5.05 -6.77
CA ASN A 102 -25.65 -5.40 -7.00
C ASN A 102 -26.19 -4.66 -8.23
N GLU A 103 -27.29 -5.17 -8.79
CA GLU A 103 -27.89 -4.66 -10.02
C GLU A 103 -28.44 -3.22 -9.90
N THR A 104 -28.62 -2.70 -8.67
CA THR A 104 -29.27 -1.41 -8.39
C THR A 104 -28.32 -0.30 -7.93
N THR A 105 -27.20 -0.61 -7.26
CA THR A 105 -26.24 0.36 -6.69
C THR A 105 -25.01 0.54 -7.57
N GLY A 106 -24.84 -0.31 -8.59
CA GLY A 106 -23.72 -0.20 -9.51
C GLY A 106 -22.41 -0.69 -8.91
N HIS A 107 -21.41 -0.80 -9.78
CA HIS A 107 -20.33 -1.78 -9.69
C HIS A 107 -19.24 -1.49 -8.63
N ALA A 108 -19.58 -1.35 -7.35
CA ALA A 108 -18.63 -1.35 -6.22
C ALA A 108 -17.31 -0.57 -6.47
N GLY A 109 -17.40 0.65 -7.01
CA GLY A 109 -16.24 1.50 -7.29
C GLY A 109 -15.55 1.35 -8.65
N LEU A 110 -16.17 0.71 -9.65
CA LEU A 110 -15.68 0.74 -11.03
C LEU A 110 -15.75 2.15 -11.62
N ILE A 111 -14.72 2.52 -12.38
CA ILE A 111 -14.59 3.79 -13.07
C ILE A 111 -14.03 3.59 -14.48
N TRP A 112 -14.28 4.56 -15.36
CA TRP A 112 -13.48 4.76 -16.56
C TRP A 112 -12.17 5.46 -16.20
N ALA A 113 -11.05 4.84 -16.53
CA ALA A 113 -9.73 5.39 -16.23
C ALA A 113 -8.72 5.09 -17.34
N ALA A 114 -7.86 6.07 -17.64
CA ALA A 114 -6.81 5.95 -18.64
C ALA A 114 -5.43 5.58 -18.03
N ASP A 115 -5.35 5.46 -16.71
CA ASP A 115 -4.11 5.14 -16.02
C ASP A 115 -3.67 3.70 -16.29
N GLY A 116 -2.42 3.53 -16.69
CA GLY A 116 -1.85 2.21 -17.03
C GLY A 116 -2.04 1.79 -18.49
N ASN A 117 -2.84 2.50 -19.29
CA ASN A 117 -3.01 2.20 -20.71
C ASN A 117 -2.00 2.97 -21.56
N ALA A 118 -1.13 2.24 -22.27
CA ALA A 118 -0.07 2.82 -23.09
C ALA A 118 -0.58 3.68 -24.26
N ASP A 119 -1.82 3.45 -24.71
CA ASP A 119 -2.47 4.20 -25.78
C ASP A 119 -3.32 5.39 -25.28
N GLY A 120 -3.36 5.61 -23.95
CA GLY A 120 -4.10 6.70 -23.32
C GLY A 120 -5.62 6.57 -23.39
N LYS A 121 -6.14 5.42 -23.85
CA LYS A 121 -7.59 5.19 -23.86
C LYS A 121 -8.08 4.86 -22.46
N GLU A 122 -9.29 5.28 -22.14
CA GLU A 122 -9.95 4.86 -20.92
C GLU A 122 -10.36 3.38 -21.03
N THR A 123 -10.04 2.60 -20.01
CA THR A 123 -10.60 1.25 -19.77
C THR A 123 -11.34 1.24 -18.45
N VAL A 124 -12.18 0.23 -18.25
CA VAL A 124 -12.84 0.02 -16.96
C VAL A 124 -11.83 -0.51 -15.96
N GLY A 125 -11.72 0.16 -14.82
CA GLY A 125 -10.92 -0.27 -13.69
C GLY A 125 -11.67 -0.04 -12.38
N MET A 126 -11.21 -0.66 -11.29
CA MET A 126 -11.77 -0.44 -9.96
C MET A 126 -10.80 0.38 -9.11
N ILE A 127 -11.31 1.38 -8.39
CA ILE A 127 -10.48 2.05 -7.38
C ILE A 127 -10.23 1.05 -6.24
N SER A 128 -8.96 0.79 -5.91
CA SER A 128 -8.59 -0.25 -4.94
C SER A 128 -9.21 -0.07 -3.55
N MET A 129 -9.45 1.17 -3.10
CA MET A 129 -10.16 1.42 -1.83
C MET A 129 -11.56 0.80 -1.83
N PHE A 130 -12.31 0.90 -2.94
CA PHE A 130 -13.64 0.32 -3.04
C PHE A 130 -13.59 -1.21 -3.13
N HIS A 131 -12.57 -1.79 -3.78
CA HIS A 131 -12.36 -3.24 -3.75
C HIS A 131 -12.11 -3.75 -2.32
N GLN A 132 -11.33 -3.03 -1.52
CA GLN A 132 -11.10 -3.38 -0.11
C GLN A 132 -12.40 -3.32 0.70
N LEU A 133 -13.20 -2.27 0.51
CA LEU A 133 -14.50 -2.13 1.17
C LEU A 133 -15.49 -3.22 0.72
N HIS A 134 -15.50 -3.59 -0.55
CA HIS A 134 -16.26 -4.69 -1.11
C HIS A 134 -15.89 -6.02 -0.45
N CYS A 135 -14.59 -6.32 -0.35
CA CYS A 135 -14.10 -7.52 0.33
C CYS A 135 -14.51 -7.56 1.81
N LEU A 136 -14.44 -6.42 2.51
CA LEU A 136 -14.89 -6.31 3.89
C LEU A 136 -16.40 -6.58 4.04
N ALA A 137 -17.21 -6.05 3.12
CA ALA A 137 -18.65 -6.32 3.08
C ALA A 137 -18.95 -7.81 2.84
N GLY A 138 -18.22 -8.45 1.91
CA GLY A 138 -18.32 -9.90 1.65
C GLY A 138 -17.99 -10.75 2.88
N LEU A 139 -16.92 -10.40 3.62
CA LEU A 139 -16.60 -11.06 4.89
C LEU A 139 -17.71 -10.89 5.93
N ARG A 140 -18.31 -9.70 6.04
CA ARG A 140 -19.46 -9.46 6.92
C ARG A 140 -20.64 -10.37 6.54
N MET A 141 -20.95 -10.50 5.25
CA MET A 141 -22.04 -11.36 4.77
C MET A 141 -21.78 -12.84 5.07
N ALA A 142 -20.54 -13.31 4.94
CA ALA A 142 -20.17 -14.68 5.32
C ALA A 142 -20.37 -14.92 6.83
N LEU A 143 -20.00 -13.95 7.68
CA LEU A 143 -20.26 -14.03 9.12
C LEU A 143 -21.76 -14.05 9.45
N GLN A 144 -22.57 -13.22 8.79
CA GLN A 144 -24.04 -13.24 8.93
C GLN A 144 -24.60 -14.62 8.56
N ALA A 145 -24.24 -15.14 7.39
CA ALA A 145 -24.68 -16.44 6.93
C ALA A 145 -24.30 -17.56 7.92
N SER A 146 -23.09 -17.52 8.47
CA SER A 146 -22.63 -18.48 9.48
C SER A 146 -23.47 -18.42 10.77
N VAL A 147 -23.77 -17.22 11.28
CA VAL A 147 -24.64 -17.03 12.46
C VAL A 147 -26.06 -17.53 12.21
N GLU A 148 -26.55 -17.45 10.97
CA GLU A 148 -27.84 -18.00 10.53
C GLU A 148 -27.83 -19.53 10.33
N GLY A 149 -26.70 -20.20 10.59
CA GLY A 149 -26.55 -21.65 10.47
C GLY A 149 -26.28 -22.14 9.05
N LYS A 150 -25.92 -21.26 8.11
CA LYS A 150 -25.52 -21.65 6.76
C LYS A 150 -24.07 -22.14 6.78
N ASN A 151 -23.78 -23.17 5.99
CA ASN A 151 -22.41 -23.60 5.75
C ASN A 151 -21.77 -22.66 4.72
N VAL A 152 -20.76 -21.90 5.14
CA VAL A 152 -20.01 -20.95 4.29
C VAL A 152 -18.74 -21.57 3.71
N GLY A 153 -18.47 -22.85 3.98
CA GLY A 153 -17.26 -23.51 3.52
C GLY A 153 -16.05 -23.28 4.42
N ILE A 154 -14.93 -23.88 4.04
CA ILE A 154 -13.64 -23.83 4.76
C ILE A 154 -12.61 -23.03 3.96
N ASP A 155 -12.63 -23.14 2.62
CA ASP A 155 -11.61 -22.52 1.76
C ASP A 155 -12.14 -22.16 0.35
N GLN A 156 -11.23 -21.76 -0.54
CA GLN A 156 -11.55 -21.32 -1.90
C GLN A 156 -12.20 -22.38 -2.79
N ASN A 157 -12.22 -23.66 -2.38
CA ASN A 157 -12.92 -24.71 -3.12
C ASN A 157 -14.42 -24.77 -2.76
N ASP A 158 -14.80 -24.21 -1.61
CA ASP A 158 -16.19 -24.18 -1.15
C ASP A 158 -16.88 -22.84 -1.49
N ASP A 159 -16.13 -21.74 -1.45
CA ASP A 159 -16.59 -20.40 -1.79
C ASP A 159 -15.46 -19.58 -2.41
N ASP A 160 -15.70 -19.01 -3.59
CA ASP A 160 -14.67 -18.26 -4.31
C ASP A 160 -14.44 -16.85 -3.72
N HIS A 161 -15.31 -16.34 -2.83
CA HIS A 161 -15.39 -14.93 -2.43
C HIS A 161 -14.81 -14.62 -1.03
N TRP A 162 -15.33 -15.20 0.05
CA TRP A 162 -14.80 -14.83 1.37
C TRP A 162 -13.32 -15.22 1.55
N PRO A 163 -12.79 -16.35 1.02
CA PRO A 163 -11.38 -16.72 1.18
C PRO A 163 -10.42 -15.82 0.41
N HIS A 164 -10.71 -15.48 -0.87
CA HIS A 164 -9.84 -14.56 -1.61
C HIS A 164 -9.93 -13.13 -1.06
N CYS A 165 -11.11 -12.69 -0.59
CA CYS A 165 -11.28 -11.39 0.08
C CYS A 165 -10.38 -11.31 1.32
N MET A 166 -10.33 -12.39 2.11
CA MET A 166 -9.47 -12.49 3.28
C MET A 166 -8.00 -12.33 2.91
N ASP A 167 -7.51 -13.03 1.89
CA ASP A 167 -6.11 -12.90 1.46
C ASP A 167 -5.81 -11.55 0.79
N TYR A 168 -6.72 -11.01 -0.02
CA TYR A 168 -6.58 -9.70 -0.65
C TYR A 168 -6.45 -8.57 0.38
N LEU A 169 -7.28 -8.59 1.43
CA LEU A 169 -7.19 -7.63 2.53
C LEU A 169 -5.89 -7.78 3.31
N ARG A 170 -5.46 -9.03 3.59
CA ARG A 170 -4.15 -9.29 4.22
C ARG A 170 -3.01 -8.71 3.39
N GLN A 171 -2.97 -8.96 2.08
CA GLN A 171 -1.94 -8.42 1.19
C GLN A 171 -1.99 -6.90 1.12
N THR A 172 -3.18 -6.30 1.09
CA THR A 172 -3.38 -4.85 1.12
C THR A 172 -2.81 -4.22 2.39
N LEU A 173 -3.11 -4.80 3.56
CA LEU A 173 -2.61 -4.31 4.85
C LEU A 173 -1.08 -4.36 4.90
N LEU A 174 -0.48 -5.46 4.43
CA LEU A 174 0.98 -5.59 4.32
C LEU A 174 1.59 -4.61 3.31
N CYS A 175 0.90 -4.33 2.20
CA CYS A 175 1.34 -3.36 1.21
C CYS A 175 1.37 -1.93 1.77
N ASN A 176 0.39 -1.57 2.61
CA ASN A 176 0.33 -0.25 3.24
C ASN A 176 1.21 -0.12 4.48
N ALA A 177 1.56 -1.25 5.13
CA ALA A 177 2.50 -1.35 6.25
C ALA A 177 2.42 -0.19 7.26
N ASP A 178 1.24 -0.02 7.89
CA ASP A 178 1.06 1.01 8.91
C ASP A 178 2.00 0.75 10.10
N SER A 179 2.95 1.67 10.30
CA SER A 179 4.01 1.57 11.31
C SER A 179 3.67 2.26 12.62
N MET A 180 2.43 2.72 12.81
CA MET A 180 1.98 3.29 14.06
C MET A 180 2.01 2.27 15.20
N ILE A 181 2.57 2.66 16.34
CA ILE A 181 2.54 1.87 17.58
C ILE A 181 1.26 2.21 18.35
N GLU A 182 0.33 1.26 18.41
CA GLU A 182 -0.90 1.41 19.17
C GLU A 182 -0.65 1.27 20.68
N ARG A 183 -1.33 2.09 21.48
CA ARG A 183 -1.17 2.12 22.94
C ARG A 183 -2.48 1.82 23.64
N PRO A 184 -2.45 1.34 24.90
CA PRO A 184 -3.67 1.17 25.66
C PRO A 184 -4.36 2.52 25.86
N PRO A 185 -5.69 2.62 25.66
CA PRO A 185 -6.40 3.87 25.83
C PRO A 185 -6.48 4.26 27.31
N VAL A 186 -6.64 5.56 27.56
CA VAL A 186 -6.93 6.11 28.90
C VAL A 186 -8.39 6.51 28.94
N ILE A 187 -9.18 5.80 29.75
CA ILE A 187 -10.61 6.06 29.92
C ILE A 187 -10.82 6.55 31.35
N ASN A 188 -11.38 7.75 31.51
CA ASN A 188 -11.60 8.39 32.82
C ASN A 188 -10.33 8.41 33.70
N GLY A 189 -9.18 8.70 33.10
CA GLY A 189 -7.89 8.74 33.80
C GLY A 189 -7.27 7.37 34.12
N THR A 190 -7.93 6.27 33.74
CA THR A 190 -7.44 4.91 33.98
C THR A 190 -6.94 4.28 32.68
N VAL A 191 -5.69 3.81 32.71
CA VAL A 191 -5.08 3.05 31.61
C VAL A 191 -5.78 1.70 31.49
N GLN A 192 -6.26 1.38 30.29
CA GLN A 192 -6.94 0.12 30.04
C GLN A 192 -5.93 -1.01 29.78
N HIS A 193 -6.37 -2.26 29.89
CA HIS A 193 -5.54 -3.46 29.67
C HIS A 193 -5.70 -4.08 28.27
N PHE A 194 -6.23 -3.32 27.31
CA PHE A 194 -6.40 -3.75 25.92
C PHE A 194 -5.82 -2.71 24.97
N ILE A 195 -5.49 -3.14 23.74
CA ILE A 195 -5.06 -2.27 22.65
C ILE A 195 -6.18 -2.31 21.60
N ASN A 196 -6.65 -1.14 21.16
CA ASN A 196 -7.69 -1.04 20.13
C ASN A 196 -7.38 -0.02 19.02
N GLY A 197 -6.35 0.81 19.18
CA GLY A 197 -5.91 1.79 18.18
C GLY A 197 -6.91 2.88 17.81
N ALA A 198 -8.12 2.91 18.39
CA ALA A 198 -9.23 3.75 17.95
C ALA A 198 -8.93 5.24 18.08
N GLU A 199 -8.23 5.61 19.15
CA GLU A 199 -7.91 7.00 19.49
C GLU A 199 -6.51 7.43 19.06
N ASP A 200 -5.72 6.52 18.48
CA ASP A 200 -4.37 6.80 18.03
C ASP A 200 -4.41 7.57 16.70
N PRO A 201 -3.71 8.72 16.58
CA PRO A 201 -3.79 9.57 15.39
C PRO A 201 -3.04 8.98 14.20
N ARG A 202 -3.73 8.69 13.10
CA ARG A 202 -3.20 8.06 11.89
C ARG A 202 -3.00 9.05 10.76
N LYS A 203 -2.02 8.78 9.90
CA LYS A 203 -1.88 9.45 8.59
C LYS A 203 -2.68 8.67 7.57
N CYS A 204 -3.84 9.20 7.19
CA CYS A 204 -4.75 8.55 6.26
C CYS A 204 -4.66 9.14 4.85
N GLY A 205 -4.95 8.30 3.85
CA GLY A 205 -5.26 8.75 2.50
C GLY A 205 -6.52 9.63 2.47
N GLN A 206 -6.71 10.36 1.38
CA GLN A 206 -7.87 11.24 1.19
C GLN A 206 -9.02 10.46 0.52
N SER A 207 -9.70 9.60 1.28
CA SER A 207 -10.82 8.78 0.80
C SER A 207 -11.91 9.60 0.12
N ALA A 208 -12.22 10.80 0.64
CA ALA A 208 -13.20 11.71 0.04
C ALA A 208 -12.90 12.07 -1.43
N LEU A 209 -11.63 12.15 -1.83
CA LEU A 209 -11.25 12.40 -3.23
C LEU A 209 -11.51 11.18 -4.12
N LEU A 210 -11.46 9.97 -3.56
CA LEU A 210 -11.76 8.74 -4.26
C LEU A 210 -13.27 8.58 -4.46
N TYR A 211 -14.08 8.97 -3.46
CA TYR A 211 -15.53 9.09 -3.61
C TYR A 211 -15.91 10.13 -4.68
N ASP A 212 -15.29 11.32 -4.66
CA ASP A 212 -15.52 12.35 -5.68
C ASP A 212 -15.13 11.86 -7.09
N ARG A 213 -14.00 11.14 -7.21
CA ARG A 213 -13.60 10.51 -8.47
C ARG A 213 -14.63 9.48 -8.94
N PHE A 214 -15.09 8.60 -8.05
CA PHE A 214 -16.10 7.59 -8.38
C PHE A 214 -17.41 8.25 -8.83
N ALA A 215 -17.89 9.28 -8.13
CA ALA A 215 -19.09 10.01 -8.53
C ALA A 215 -18.97 10.64 -9.94
N LYS A 216 -17.76 11.06 -10.34
CA LYS A 216 -17.51 11.71 -11.65
C LYS A 216 -17.25 10.72 -12.79
N LYS A 217 -16.61 9.59 -12.49
CA LYS A 217 -16.06 8.65 -13.48
C LYS A 217 -16.65 7.25 -13.37
N GLY A 218 -17.65 7.07 -12.51
CA GLY A 218 -18.30 5.79 -12.23
C GLY A 218 -18.75 5.09 -13.51
N TYR A 219 -18.45 3.79 -13.57
CA TYR A 219 -18.94 2.92 -14.63
C TYR A 219 -20.32 2.38 -14.21
N TYR A 220 -21.36 2.90 -14.84
CA TYR A 220 -22.73 2.44 -14.67
C TYR A 220 -23.13 1.69 -15.95
N SER A 221 -23.49 0.41 -15.85
CA SER A 221 -24.17 -0.25 -16.96
C SER A 221 -25.55 0.41 -17.03
N HIS A 222 -25.81 1.15 -18.10
CA HIS A 222 -27.15 1.66 -18.36
C HIS A 222 -28.07 0.46 -18.59
N HIS A 223 -28.79 0.04 -17.56
CA HIS A 223 -30.04 -0.68 -17.74
C HIS A 223 -31.12 0.38 -17.96
N HIS A 224 -31.43 0.60 -19.24
CA HIS A 224 -32.75 1.10 -19.64
C HIS A 224 -33.81 0.05 -19.29
#